data_AF-A0A0F9LEA3-F1
#
_entry.id   AF-A0A0F9LEA3-F1
#
_cell.length_a   1.000
_cell.length_b   1.000
_cell.length_c   1.000
_cell.angle_alpha   90.00
_cell.angle_beta   90.00
_cell.angle_gamma   90.00
#
_symmetry.space_group_name_H-M   'P 1'
#
loop_
_entity.id
_entity.type
_entity.pdbx_description
1 polymer ?
#
loop_
_entity_poly.entity_id
_entity_poly.type
_entity_poly.pdbx_seq_one_letter_code
_entity_poly.pdbx_strand_id
1 'polypeptide(L)'
;MKQLIAKLAKKYNCPVKFTKKDKLYKRSREEFEDKVDWHYVSCYQKLSEDFIREFKDKVDWPYVSCYQKLSEDFIREFKDKVAWYHVSSYQ
;
A
#
# COMPACT_ATOMS: atom_id res chain seq x y z
N MET A 1 3.80 8.81 4.40
CA MET A 1 4.04 7.53 5.12
C MET A 1 3.53 7.53 6.57
N LYS A 2 4.09 8.31 7.52
CA LYS A 2 3.62 8.36 8.93
C LYS A 2 2.15 8.75 9.10
N GLN A 3 1.61 9.61 8.23
CA GLN A 3 0.21 10.05 8.34
C GLN A 3 -0.82 9.01 7.88
N LEU A 4 -0.51 8.14 6.90
CA LEU A 4 -1.46 7.14 6.41
C LEU A 4 -1.55 5.97 7.39
N ILE A 5 -0.40 5.47 7.87
CA ILE A 5 -0.35 4.44 8.92
C ILE A 5 -0.97 4.96 10.22
N ALA A 6 -0.73 6.22 10.62
CA ALA A 6 -1.39 6.81 11.80
C ALA A 6 -2.90 7.03 11.61
N LYS A 7 -3.37 7.37 10.40
CA LYS A 7 -4.80 7.49 10.07
C LYS A 7 -5.49 6.13 10.07
N LEU A 8 -4.88 5.10 9.46
CA LEU A 8 -5.38 3.73 9.46
C LEU A 8 -5.35 3.14 10.88
N ALA A 9 -4.28 3.35 11.65
CA ALA A 9 -4.19 2.91 13.05
C ALA A 9 -5.25 3.55 13.96
N LYS A 10 -5.59 4.84 13.75
CA LYS A 10 -6.71 5.51 14.43
C LYS A 10 -8.08 5.00 13.98
N LYS A 11 -8.29 4.79 12.67
CA LYS A 11 -9.57 4.33 12.11
C LYS A 11 -9.94 2.90 12.56
N TYR A 12 -8.94 2.05 12.78
CA TYR A 12 -9.13 0.66 13.22
C TYR A 12 -8.75 0.42 14.70
N ASN A 13 -8.69 1.48 15.52
CA ASN A 13 -8.46 1.45 16.97
C ASN A 13 -7.27 0.57 17.43
N CYS A 14 -6.14 0.66 16.73
CA CYS A 14 -4.94 -0.13 17.04
C CYS A 14 -4.13 0.54 18.18
N PRO A 15 -4.00 -0.07 19.36
CA PRO A 15 -3.39 0.56 20.53
C PRO A 15 -1.89 0.28 20.57
N VAL A 16 -1.10 0.75 19.60
CA VAL A 16 0.34 0.45 19.62
C VAL A 16 1.20 1.68 19.36
N LYS A 17 1.93 2.11 20.39
CA LYS A 17 3.11 2.96 20.26
C LYS A 17 4.21 2.13 19.62
N PHE A 18 4.44 2.30 18.32
CA PHE A 18 5.40 1.51 17.57
C PHE A 18 6.85 1.90 17.91
N THR A 19 7.53 1.10 18.74
CA THR A 19 9.00 1.12 18.88
C THR A 19 9.57 -0.16 18.27
N LYS A 20 10.68 -0.01 17.53
CA LYS A 20 11.21 -0.97 16.55
C LYS A 20 11.72 -2.33 17.10
N LYS A 21 11.58 -2.66 18.39
CA LYS A 21 12.49 -3.65 19.03
C LYS A 21 11.94 -5.01 19.45
N ASP A 22 10.64 -5.33 19.33
CA ASP A 22 10.11 -6.58 19.88
C ASP A 22 9.42 -7.49 18.84
N LYS A 23 9.52 -8.82 19.02
CA LYS A 23 8.80 -9.85 18.22
C LYS A 23 7.28 -9.62 18.18
N LEU A 24 6.74 -8.92 19.18
CA LEU A 24 5.34 -8.47 19.22
C LEU A 24 4.98 -7.57 18.03
N TYR A 25 5.92 -6.74 17.56
CA TYR A 25 5.72 -5.80 16.45
C TYR A 25 5.37 -6.51 15.13
N LYS A 26 6.04 -7.63 14.85
CA LYS A 26 5.82 -8.37 13.59
C LYS A 26 4.42 -9.00 13.57
N ARG A 27 4.01 -9.65 14.66
CA ARG A 27 2.67 -10.26 14.78
C ARG A 27 1.56 -9.20 14.72
N SER A 28 1.73 -8.08 15.42
CA SER A 28 0.75 -6.99 15.36
C SER A 28 0.68 -6.30 14.01
N ARG A 29 1.78 -6.31 13.23
CA ARG A 29 1.80 -5.81 11.85
C ARG A 29 1.04 -6.75 10.90
N GLU A 30 1.32 -8.04 10.96
CA GLU A 30 0.62 -9.06 10.13
C GLU A 30 -0.90 -9.05 10.42
N GLU A 31 -1.30 -9.07 11.70
CA GLU A 31 -2.71 -8.96 12.10
C GLU A 31 -3.38 -7.64 11.67
N PHE A 32 -2.60 -6.57 11.50
CA PHE A 32 -3.10 -5.30 11.00
C PHE A 32 -3.24 -5.32 9.48
N GLU A 33 -2.25 -5.84 8.75
CA GLU A 33 -2.29 -5.96 7.29
C GLU A 33 -3.49 -6.79 6.81
N ASP A 34 -3.87 -7.83 7.56
CA ASP A 34 -5.04 -8.67 7.24
C ASP A 34 -6.38 -7.98 7.54
N LYS A 35 -6.39 -6.91 8.35
CA LYS A 35 -7.58 -6.08 8.63
C LYS A 35 -7.70 -4.87 7.71
N VAL A 36 -6.70 -4.60 6.88
CA VAL A 36 -6.72 -3.48 5.94
C VAL A 36 -7.50 -3.87 4.69
N ASP A 37 -8.44 -3.01 4.31
CA ASP A 37 -9.10 -3.09 3.01
C ASP A 37 -8.15 -2.55 1.92
N TRP A 38 -7.41 -3.46 1.28
CA TRP A 38 -6.42 -3.15 0.26
C TRP A 38 -7.04 -2.59 -1.02
N HIS A 39 -8.30 -2.94 -1.32
CA HIS A 39 -9.05 -2.36 -2.42
C HIS A 39 -9.30 -0.88 -2.19
N TYR A 40 -9.83 -0.52 -1.03
CA TYR A 40 -10.07 0.88 -0.68
C TYR A 40 -8.77 1.69 -0.67
N VAL A 41 -7.70 1.11 -0.13
CA VAL A 41 -6.38 1.77 -0.09
C VAL A 41 -5.83 2.00 -1.50
N SER A 42 -5.91 1.00 -2.38
CA SER A 42 -5.36 1.07 -3.74
C SER A 42 -6.13 2.05 -4.64
N CYS A 43 -7.44 2.17 -4.45
CA CYS A 43 -8.31 3.02 -5.26
C CYS A 43 -8.37 4.47 -4.77
N TYR A 44 -8.63 4.67 -3.47
CA TYR A 44 -9.07 5.97 -2.95
C TYR A 44 -8.00 6.76 -2.19
N GLN A 45 -6.87 6.13 -1.85
CA GLN A 45 -5.78 6.82 -1.17
C GLN A 45 -4.70 7.24 -2.16
N LYS A 46 -4.02 8.35 -1.85
CA LYS A 46 -2.81 8.75 -2.57
C LYS A 46 -1.62 7.99 -2.00
N LEU A 47 -1.13 7.02 -2.75
CA LEU A 47 -0.02 6.16 -2.36
C LEU A 47 1.29 6.69 -2.94
N SER A 48 2.37 6.59 -2.17
CA SER A 48 3.73 6.80 -2.67
C SER A 48 4.27 5.49 -3.22
N GLU A 49 5.13 5.55 -4.24
CA GLU A 49 5.77 4.36 -4.80
C GLU A 49 6.48 3.50 -3.74
N ASP A 50 7.18 4.09 -2.78
CA ASP A 50 7.82 3.32 -1.69
C ASP A 50 6.83 2.51 -0.84
N PHE A 51 5.61 3.03 -0.67
CA PHE A 51 4.56 2.31 0.04
C PHE A 51 4.07 1.14 -0.80
N ILE A 52 3.90 1.35 -2.11
CA ILE A 52 3.51 0.30 -3.05
C ILE A 52 4.59 -0.78 -3.11
N ARG A 53 5.89 -0.43 -3.04
CA ARG A 53 6.98 -1.41 -2.92
C ARG A 53 6.91 -2.22 -1.64
N GLU A 54 6.69 -1.57 -0.49
CA GLU A 54 6.58 -2.23 0.82
C GLU A 54 5.41 -3.23 0.85
N PHE A 55 4.29 -2.90 0.18
CA PHE A 55 3.05 -3.69 0.20
C PHE A 55 2.68 -4.29 -1.16
N LYS A 56 3.67 -4.55 -2.01
CA LYS A 56 3.51 -4.98 -3.42
C LYS A 56 2.73 -6.28 -3.61
N ASP A 57 2.60 -7.09 -2.56
CA ASP A 57 1.90 -8.38 -2.56
C ASP A 57 0.51 -8.29 -1.93
N LYS A 58 0.12 -7.10 -1.45
CA LYS A 58 -1.17 -6.83 -0.82
C LYS A 58 -2.02 -5.82 -1.60
N VAL A 59 -1.39 -4.83 -2.24
CA VAL A 59 -2.10 -3.83 -3.06
C VAL A 59 -2.72 -4.46 -4.30
N ASP A 60 -3.82 -3.86 -4.75
CA ASP A 60 -4.51 -4.29 -5.97
C ASP A 60 -3.95 -3.56 -7.19
N TRP A 61 -3.15 -4.28 -7.97
CA TRP A 61 -2.41 -3.73 -9.11
C TRP A 61 -3.25 -3.06 -10.20
N PRO A 62 -4.44 -3.56 -10.58
CA PRO A 62 -5.30 -2.85 -11.52
C PRO A 62 -5.69 -1.45 -11.02
N TYR A 63 -6.02 -1.32 -9.73
CA TYR A 63 -6.39 -0.04 -9.12
C TYR A 63 -5.19 0.86 -8.91
N VAL A 64 -4.04 0.30 -8.52
CA VAL A 64 -2.79 1.06 -8.47
C VAL A 64 -2.47 1.66 -9.85
N SER A 65 -2.59 0.85 -10.91
CA SER A 65 -2.30 1.25 -12.29
C SER A 65 -3.32 2.23 -12.87
N CYS A 66 -4.53 2.29 -12.32
CA CYS A 66 -5.60 3.18 -12.79
C CYS A 66 -5.65 4.51 -12.02
N TYR A 67 -5.35 4.50 -10.72
CA TYR A 67 -5.65 5.62 -9.82
C TYR A 67 -4.41 6.28 -9.21
N GLN A 68 -3.25 5.62 -9.22
CA GLN A 68 -2.01 6.21 -8.72
C GLN A 68 -1.23 6.84 -9.87
N LYS A 69 -0.43 7.87 -9.56
CA LYS A 69 0.54 8.41 -10.52
C LYS A 69 1.86 7.68 -10.34
N LEU A 70 2.26 6.91 -11.34
CA LEU A 70 3.48 6.10 -11.32
C LEU A 70 4.54 6.70 -12.24
N SER A 71 5.79 6.63 -11.83
CA SER A 71 6.93 6.95 -12.70
C SER A 71 7.19 5.81 -13.69
N GLU A 72 7.84 6.14 -14.80
CA GLU A 72 8.24 5.14 -15.80
C GLU A 72 9.18 4.09 -15.21
N ASP A 73 10.13 4.51 -14.37
CA ASP A 73 11.05 3.60 -13.68
C ASP A 73 10.30 2.60 -12.80
N PHE A 74 9.28 3.07 -12.07
CA PHE A 74 8.42 2.20 -11.27
C PHE A 74 7.63 1.20 -12.13
N ILE A 75 7.06 1.67 -13.24
CA ILE A 75 6.32 0.81 -14.18
C ILE A 75 7.27 -0.26 -14.76
N ARG A 76 8.51 0.09 -15.09
CA ARG A 76 9.53 -0.86 -15.57
C ARG A 76 9.94 -1.85 -14.48
N GLU A 77 10.10 -1.40 -13.24
CA GLU A 77 10.40 -2.24 -12.07
C GLU A 77 9.32 -3.30 -11.84
N PHE A 78 8.04 -2.93 -12.00
CA PHE A 78 6.89 -3.81 -11.75
C PHE A 78 6.11 -4.19 -13.02
N LYS A 79 6.79 -4.26 -14.16
CA LYS A 79 6.21 -4.54 -15.48
C LYS A 79 5.32 -5.80 -15.54
N ASP A 80 5.62 -6.79 -14.72
CA ASP A 80 4.90 -8.07 -14.68
C ASP A 80 3.69 -8.05 -13.74
N LYS A 81 3.53 -6.98 -12.96
CA LYS A 81 2.41 -6.80 -12.02
C LYS A 81 1.44 -5.70 -12.44
N VAL A 82 1.94 -4.62 -13.05
CA VAL A 82 1.10 -3.51 -13.50
C VAL A 82 0.08 -3.96 -14.55
N ALA A 83 -1.11 -3.38 -14.49
CA ALA A 83 -2.13 -3.67 -15.49
C ALA A 83 -1.92 -2.76 -16.70
N TRP A 84 -1.27 -3.28 -17.74
CA TRP A 84 -0.88 -2.53 -18.94
C TRP A 84 -2.03 -1.78 -19.61
N TYR A 85 -3.23 -2.37 -19.64
CA TYR A 85 -4.44 -1.70 -20.14
C TYR A 85 -4.74 -0.38 -19.41
N HIS A 86 -4.56 -0.37 -18.08
CA HIS A 86 -4.73 0.83 -17.28
C HIS A 86 -3.54 1.77 -17.44
N VAL A 87 -2.32 1.24 -17.50
CA VAL A 87 -1.12 2.05 -17.75
C VAL A 87 -1.24 2.85 -19.05
N SER A 88 -1.61 2.21 -20.15
CA SER A 88 -1.74 2.88 -21.45
C SER A 88 -2.86 3.92 -21.51
N SER A 89 -3.84 3.82 -20.61
CA SER A 89 -5.05 4.66 -20.64
C SER A 89 -5.00 5.82 -19.64
N TYR A 90 -4.30 5.65 -18.52
CA TYR A 90 -4.40 6.53 -17.35
C TYR A 90 -3.07 7.06 -16.80
N GLN A 91 -1.92 6.51 -17.23
CA GLN A 91 -0.61 6.95 -16.74
C GLN A 91 0.02 8.01 -17.64
#